data_AF-A0A3A4ZV90-F1
#
_entry.id   AF-A0A3A4ZV90-F1
#
_cell.length_a   1.000
_cell.length_b   1.000
_cell.length_c   1.000
_cell.angle_alpha   90.00
_cell.angle_beta   90.00
_cell.angle_gamma   90.00
#
_symmetry.space_group_name_H-M   'P 1'
#
loop_
_entity.id
_entity.type
_entity.pdbx_description
1 polymer ?
#
loop_
_entity_poly.entity_id
_entity_poly.type
_entity_poly.pdbx_seq_one_letter_code
_entity_poly.pdbx_strand_id
1 'polypeptide(L)'
;MIIKKGFTLIEVLIVIVIIGVLVSIAAFGLQGAREGARDAKRRSDLEAVSAALELYRSDCNQYPSPSSNRVPSPLIGNNSITTCSSSNSYMSSVPTDPQSVKYYRYARPSASRFEICASLERGSGTVTCGGSSNCGTGSTCNYKITSP
;
A
#
# COMPACT_ATOMS: atom_id res chain seq x y z
N MET A 1 -28.88 58.01 -15.74
CA MET A 1 -29.57 57.33 -14.64
C MET A 1 -29.33 55.83 -14.80
N ILE A 2 -28.47 55.23 -13.97
CA ILE A 2 -28.11 53.81 -14.08
C ILE A 2 -29.11 53.03 -13.22
N ILE A 3 -30.01 52.28 -13.84
CA ILE A 3 -30.95 51.40 -13.16
C ILE A 3 -30.14 50.24 -12.58
N LYS A 4 -29.88 50.26 -11.26
CA LYS A 4 -29.29 49.13 -10.55
C LYS A 4 -30.33 48.02 -10.48
N LYS A 5 -30.21 47.00 -11.34
CA LYS A 5 -30.97 45.75 -11.22
C LYS A 5 -30.48 45.01 -9.98
N GLY A 6 -31.35 44.89 -8.98
CA GLY A 6 -31.13 44.05 -7.80
C GLY A 6 -31.34 42.58 -8.15
N PHE A 7 -30.59 41.69 -7.49
CA PHE A 7 -30.82 40.25 -7.56
C PHE A 7 -32.17 39.90 -6.93
N THR A 8 -32.90 38.98 -7.55
CA THR A 8 -34.14 38.45 -6.96
C THR A 8 -33.81 37.37 -5.92
N LEU A 9 -34.64 37.25 -4.88
CA LEU A 9 -34.48 36.22 -3.85
C LEU A 9 -34.51 34.80 -4.46
N ILE A 10 -35.29 34.60 -5.51
CA ILE A 10 -35.39 33.31 -6.20
C ILE A 10 -34.11 32.97 -6.97
N GLU A 11 -33.42 33.95 -7.57
CA GLU A 11 -32.12 33.73 -8.22
C GLU A 11 -31.08 33.25 -7.23
N VAL A 12 -30.99 33.88 -6.07
CA VAL A 12 -30.02 33.47 -5.04
C VAL A 12 -30.37 32.09 -4.48
N LEU A 13 -31.67 31.78 -4.32
CA LEU A 13 -32.13 30.49 -3.83
C LEU A 13 -31.79 29.34 -4.79
N ILE A 14 -31.97 29.52 -6.10
CA ILE A 14 -31.63 28.49 -7.09
C ILE A 14 -30.11 28.25 -7.13
N VAL A 15 -29.31 29.31 -7.00
CA VAL A 15 -27.84 29.21 -7.02
C VAL A 15 -27.31 28.37 -5.85
N ILE A 16 -27.79 28.61 -4.63
CA ILE A 16 -27.33 27.82 -3.47
C ILE A 16 -27.77 26.35 -3.56
N VAL A 17 -28.93 26.08 -4.16
CA VAL A 17 -29.40 24.70 -4.41
C VAL A 17 -28.48 24.00 -5.40
N ILE A 18 -28.14 24.64 -6.52
CA ILE A 18 -27.22 24.08 -7.52
C ILE A 18 -25.83 23.84 -6.92
N ILE A 19 -25.29 24.80 -6.17
CA ILE A 19 -23.99 24.66 -5.51
C ILE A 19 -24.02 23.50 -4.50
N GLY A 20 -25.09 23.37 -3.72
CA GLY A 20 -25.25 22.26 -2.77
C GLY A 20 -25.20 20.89 -3.45
N VAL A 21 -25.91 20.73 -4.57
CA VAL A 21 -25.89 19.49 -5.36
C VAL A 21 -24.48 19.20 -5.92
N LEU A 22 -23.83 20.19 -6.53
CA LEU A 22 -22.48 20.01 -7.10
C LEU A 22 -21.44 19.63 -6.04
N VAL A 23 -21.47 20.26 -4.86
CA VAL A 23 -20.55 19.95 -3.76
C VAL A 23 -20.75 18.53 -3.24
N SER A 24 -22.01 18.09 -3.10
CA SER A 24 -22.31 16.73 -2.64
C SER A 24 -21.73 15.65 -3.57
N ILE A 25 -21.90 15.79 -4.89
CA ILE A 25 -21.40 14.83 -5.88
C ILE A 25 -19.87 14.80 -5.88
N ALA A 26 -19.22 15.98 -5.80
CA ALA A 26 -17.77 16.09 -5.79
C ALA A 26 -17.14 15.39 -4.56
N ALA A 27 -17.79 15.46 -3.40
CA ALA A 27 -17.28 14.84 -2.17
C ALA A 27 -17.19 13.30 -2.26
N PHE A 28 -18.16 12.64 -2.88
CA PHE A 28 -18.16 11.17 -3.03
C PHE A 28 -17.07 10.68 -3.99
N GLY A 29 -16.79 11.41 -5.08
CA GLY A 29 -15.75 11.04 -6.05
C GLY A 29 -14.34 11.05 -5.45
N LEU A 30 -14.06 11.98 -4.53
CA LEU A 30 -12.74 12.14 -3.92
C LEU A 30 -12.34 10.95 -3.03
N GLN A 31 -13.30 10.29 -2.36
CA GLN A 31 -13.01 9.16 -1.48
C GLN A 31 -12.51 7.94 -2.27
N GLY A 32 -13.22 7.57 -3.34
CA GLY A 32 -12.82 6.44 -4.20
C GLY A 32 -11.49 6.68 -4.91
N ALA A 33 -11.18 7.92 -5.30
CA ALA A 33 -9.88 8.27 -5.88
C ALA A 33 -8.73 8.09 -4.87
N ARG A 34 -8.94 8.47 -3.61
CA ARG A 34 -7.94 8.29 -2.53
C ARG A 34 -7.69 6.82 -2.23
N GLU A 35 -8.73 5.98 -2.22
CA GLU A 35 -8.59 4.53 -2.06
C GLU A 35 -7.78 3.92 -3.20
N GLY A 36 -8.11 4.26 -4.45
CA GLY A 36 -7.37 3.79 -5.63
C GLY A 36 -5.89 4.19 -5.60
N ALA A 37 -5.59 5.43 -5.19
CA ALA A 37 -4.21 5.91 -5.04
C ALA A 37 -3.43 5.15 -3.96
N ARG A 38 -4.07 4.84 -2.82
CA ARG A 38 -3.45 4.03 -1.76
C ARG A 38 -3.19 2.59 -2.22
N ASP A 39 -4.13 1.99 -2.96
CA ASP A 39 -3.95 0.65 -3.50
C ASP A 39 -2.84 0.59 -4.56
N ALA A 40 -2.75 1.60 -5.43
CA ALA A 40 -1.65 1.73 -6.38
C ALA A 40 -0.29 1.84 -5.66
N LYS A 41 -0.24 2.66 -4.59
CA LYS A 41 0.94 2.77 -3.74
C LYS A 41 1.32 1.42 -3.11
N ARG A 42 0.36 0.70 -2.52
CA ARG A 42 0.59 -0.63 -1.92
C ARG A 42 1.17 -1.63 -2.92
N ARG A 43 0.67 -1.64 -4.16
CA ARG A 43 1.19 -2.52 -5.22
C ARG A 43 2.61 -2.16 -5.60
N SER A 44 2.88 -0.87 -5.83
CA SER A 44 4.23 -0.38 -6.14
C SER A 44 5.23 -0.65 -5.00
N ASP A 45 4.80 -0.47 -3.75
CA ASP A 45 5.62 -0.76 -2.58
C ASP A 45 5.98 -2.25 -2.51
N LEU A 46 5.05 -3.17 -2.83
CA LEU A 46 5.33 -4.61 -2.90
C LEU A 46 6.25 -4.98 -4.08
N GLU A 47 6.11 -4.34 -5.23
CA GLU A 47 7.00 -4.54 -6.39
C GLU A 47 8.43 -4.09 -6.09
N ALA A 48 8.60 -2.97 -5.38
CA ALA A 48 9.90 -2.51 -4.92
C ALA A 48 10.53 -3.53 -3.95
N VAL A 49 9.72 -4.11 -3.05
CA VAL A 49 10.16 -5.15 -2.11
C VAL A 49 10.52 -6.44 -2.83
N SER A 50 9.74 -6.90 -3.82
CA SER A 50 10.07 -8.09 -4.58
C SER A 50 11.38 -7.93 -5.35
N ALA A 51 11.60 -6.77 -5.99
CA ALA A 51 12.85 -6.48 -6.68
C ALA A 51 14.06 -6.52 -5.71
N ALA A 52 13.93 -5.92 -4.52
CA ALA A 52 14.99 -5.97 -3.50
C ALA A 52 15.26 -7.40 -2.99
N LEU A 53 14.20 -8.23 -2.85
CA LEU A 53 14.34 -9.64 -2.47
C LEU A 53 15.07 -10.45 -3.55
N GLU A 54 14.83 -10.16 -4.83
CA GLU A 54 15.56 -10.80 -5.93
C GLU A 54 17.04 -10.43 -5.95
N LEU A 55 17.36 -9.14 -5.74
CA LEU A 55 18.75 -8.71 -5.61
C LEU A 55 19.45 -9.38 -4.43
N TYR A 56 18.78 -9.48 -3.28
CA TYR A 56 19.31 -10.22 -2.13
C TYR A 56 19.56 -11.69 -2.48
N ARG A 57 18.62 -12.36 -3.17
CA ARG A 57 18.81 -13.75 -3.58
C ARG A 57 19.97 -13.91 -4.56
N SER A 58 20.17 -12.97 -5.47
CA SER A 58 21.29 -12.97 -6.41
C SER A 58 22.64 -13.01 -5.68
N ASP A 59 22.79 -12.20 -4.64
CA ASP A 59 24.04 -12.12 -3.89
C ASP A 59 24.22 -13.28 -2.89
N CYS A 60 23.10 -13.81 -2.38
CA CYS A 60 23.10 -14.71 -1.23
C CYS A 60 22.68 -16.14 -1.53
N ASN A 61 22.27 -16.42 -2.76
CA ASN A 61 21.65 -17.68 -3.21
C ASN A 61 20.39 -18.11 -2.45
N GLN A 62 19.82 -17.23 -1.61
CA GLN A 62 18.63 -17.49 -0.83
C GLN A 62 17.91 -16.20 -0.47
N TYR A 63 16.59 -16.26 -0.27
CA TYR A 63 15.82 -15.14 0.28
C TYR A 63 16.08 -14.97 1.79
N PRO A 64 15.95 -13.75 2.33
CA PRO A 64 16.20 -13.46 3.73
C PRO A 64 15.19 -14.18 4.63
N SER A 65 15.65 -14.74 5.75
CA SER A 65 14.74 -15.36 6.73
C SER A 65 13.87 -14.27 7.40
N PRO A 66 12.55 -14.48 7.52
CA PRO A 66 11.72 -13.57 8.30
C PRO A 66 12.14 -13.61 9.77
N SER A 67 12.49 -12.45 10.34
CA SER A 67 12.59 -12.28 11.81
C SER A 67 11.22 -12.08 12.45
N SER A 68 10.24 -11.67 11.63
CA SER A 68 8.83 -11.51 11.98
C SER A 68 7.99 -11.70 10.71
N ASN A 69 6.66 -11.67 10.83
CA ASN A 69 5.74 -11.72 9.67
C ASN A 69 5.75 -10.42 8.84
N ARG A 70 6.80 -9.60 8.90
CA ARG A 70 6.95 -8.31 8.21
C ARG A 70 8.11 -8.37 7.24
N VAL A 71 8.10 -7.46 6.27
CA VAL A 71 9.20 -7.29 5.30
C VAL A 71 10.54 -7.22 6.06
N PRO A 72 11.52 -8.05 5.67
CA PRO A 72 12.64 -8.39 6.54
C PRO A 72 13.68 -7.27 6.58
N SER A 73 14.24 -7.05 7.78
CA SER A 73 15.28 -6.04 8.07
C SER A 73 16.55 -6.15 7.20
N PRO A 74 17.04 -7.34 6.80
CA PRO A 74 18.17 -7.52 5.88
C PRO A 74 18.13 -6.76 4.55
N LEU A 75 16.95 -6.28 4.12
CA LEU A 75 16.83 -5.45 2.91
C LEU A 75 17.32 -4.03 3.14
N ILE A 76 17.21 -3.52 4.36
CA ILE A 76 17.71 -2.21 4.77
C ILE A 76 19.07 -2.46 5.42
N GLY A 77 20.16 -2.12 4.73
CA GLY A 77 21.51 -2.42 5.18
C GLY A 77 21.72 -1.96 6.62
N ASN A 78 21.90 -2.94 7.49
CA ASN A 78 22.27 -2.71 8.87
C ASN A 78 23.26 -3.80 9.23
N ASN A 79 24.36 -3.38 9.89
CA ASN A 79 25.54 -4.16 10.27
C ASN A 79 25.26 -5.32 11.25
N SER A 80 24.17 -6.06 11.08
CA SER A 80 23.93 -7.32 11.76
C SER A 80 24.50 -8.44 10.90
N ILE A 81 25.55 -9.06 11.44
CA ILE A 81 26.31 -10.27 11.05
C ILE A 81 25.45 -11.49 10.63
N THR A 82 24.14 -11.36 10.51
CA THR A 82 23.18 -12.40 10.13
C THR A 82 22.87 -12.46 8.63
N THR A 83 23.55 -11.66 7.80
CA THR A 83 23.38 -11.64 6.35
C THR A 83 24.64 -12.12 5.63
N CYS A 84 24.43 -12.86 4.56
CA CYS A 84 25.39 -13.33 3.55
C CYS A 84 26.27 -12.24 2.92
N SER A 85 25.90 -10.96 3.00
CA SER A 85 26.69 -9.83 2.52
C SER A 85 26.59 -8.70 3.53
N SER A 86 27.67 -8.45 4.26
CA SER A 86 27.74 -7.49 5.38
C SER A 86 27.76 -6.02 4.96
N SER A 87 27.60 -5.71 3.66
CA SER A 87 27.75 -4.34 3.14
C SER A 87 26.70 -3.90 2.13
N ASN A 88 25.84 -4.80 1.64
CA ASN A 88 24.85 -4.47 0.62
C ASN A 88 23.51 -4.06 1.24
N SER A 89 23.01 -2.89 0.84
CA SER A 89 21.63 -2.45 1.10
C SER A 89 20.83 -2.64 -0.18
N TYR A 90 19.77 -3.44 -0.14
CA TYR A 90 18.92 -3.70 -1.30
C TYR A 90 17.71 -2.76 -1.38
N MET A 91 17.46 -2.00 -0.30
CA MET A 91 16.39 -1.03 -0.18
C MET A 91 16.76 0.05 0.84
N SER A 92 16.42 1.32 0.57
CA SER A 92 16.74 2.45 1.47
C SER A 92 15.85 2.51 2.71
N SER A 93 14.61 2.05 2.61
CA SER A 93 13.67 1.95 3.73
C SER A 93 12.53 0.99 3.36
N VAL A 94 12.11 0.14 4.29
CA VAL A 94 10.93 -0.71 4.08
C VAL A 94 9.69 0.19 4.02
N PRO A 95 8.92 0.14 2.92
CA PRO A 95 7.68 0.90 2.81
C PRO A 95 6.69 0.49 3.91
N THR A 96 5.99 1.48 4.45
CA THR A 96 4.90 1.28 5.40
C THR A 96 3.56 1.46 4.70
N ASP A 97 2.55 0.70 5.12
CA ASP A 97 1.20 0.89 4.57
C ASP A 97 0.73 2.31 4.89
N PRO A 98 0.02 2.98 3.96
CA PRO A 98 -0.55 4.31 4.20
C PRO A 98 -1.50 4.35 5.43
N GLN A 99 -2.02 3.20 5.87
CA GLN A 99 -2.78 3.05 7.11
C GLN A 99 -1.92 2.42 8.20
N SER A 100 -1.72 3.13 9.31
CA SER A 100 -0.82 2.75 10.42
C SER A 100 -1.11 1.39 11.08
N VAL A 101 -2.31 0.85 10.89
CA VAL A 101 -2.78 -0.42 11.47
C VAL A 101 -2.43 -1.63 10.59
N LYS A 102 -2.13 -1.38 9.31
CA LYS A 102 -1.81 -2.40 8.30
C LYS A 102 -0.30 -2.51 8.10
N TYR A 103 0.15 -3.68 7.68
CA TYR A 103 1.55 -3.91 7.34
C TYR A 103 1.67 -4.90 6.19
N TYR A 104 2.77 -4.79 5.43
CA TYR A 104 3.11 -5.78 4.42
C TYR A 104 3.63 -7.04 5.08
N ARG A 105 2.92 -8.15 4.84
CA ARG A 105 3.29 -9.44 5.40
C ARG A 105 4.35 -10.09 4.52
N TYR A 106 5.39 -10.62 5.13
CA TYR A 106 6.40 -11.41 4.44
C TYR A 106 6.46 -12.82 5.02
N ALA A 107 6.59 -13.81 4.14
CA ALA A 107 6.82 -15.19 4.50
C ALA A 107 7.83 -15.82 3.55
N ARG A 108 8.59 -16.78 4.08
CA ARG A 108 9.59 -17.56 3.33
C ARG A 108 9.26 -19.04 3.48
N PRO A 109 8.45 -19.62 2.58
CA PRO A 109 8.15 -21.05 2.62
C PRO A 109 9.38 -21.93 2.40
N SER A 110 10.36 -21.47 1.61
CA SER A 110 11.63 -22.18 1.38
C SER A 110 12.77 -21.20 1.14
N ALA A 111 14.01 -21.69 1.08
CA ALA A 111 15.17 -20.83 0.85
C ALA A 111 15.13 -20.07 -0.49
N SER A 112 14.48 -20.66 -1.49
CA SER A 112 14.36 -20.18 -2.86
C SER A 112 12.95 -19.69 -3.21
N ARG A 113 12.06 -19.52 -2.23
CA ARG A 113 10.71 -18.97 -2.44
C ARG A 113 10.34 -17.97 -1.36
N PHE A 114 9.74 -16.86 -1.78
CA PHE A 114 9.10 -15.92 -0.87
C PHE A 114 7.64 -15.68 -1.24
N GLU A 115 6.90 -15.18 -0.27
CA GLU A 115 5.56 -14.64 -0.43
C GLU A 115 5.49 -13.29 0.30
N ILE A 116 5.00 -12.27 -0.39
CA ILE A 116 4.64 -10.98 0.21
C ILE A 116 3.16 -10.70 -0.02
N CYS A 117 2.46 -10.26 1.02
CA CYS A 117 1.03 -9.98 0.97
C CYS A 117 0.71 -8.57 1.48
N ALA A 118 -0.35 -7.99 0.92
CA ALA A 118 -0.97 -6.75 1.38
C ALA A 118 -2.49 -6.86 1.44
N SER A 119 -3.11 -5.89 2.13
CA SER A 119 -4.55 -5.68 2.18
C SER A 119 -4.91 -4.42 1.39
N LEU A 120 -5.36 -4.62 0.16
CA LEU A 120 -5.91 -3.57 -0.71
C LEU A 120 -7.33 -3.22 -0.29
N GLU A 121 -7.72 -1.95 -0.37
CA GLU A 121 -9.07 -1.50 -0.02
C GLU A 121 -10.11 -1.92 -1.05
N ARG A 122 -9.73 -1.96 -2.33
CA ARG A 122 -10.58 -2.41 -3.44
C ARG A 122 -10.33 -3.85 -3.87
N GLY A 123 -9.46 -4.57 -3.15
CA GLY A 123 -9.19 -5.98 -3.45
C GLY A 123 -10.29 -6.90 -2.95
N SER A 124 -10.58 -7.95 -3.71
CA SER A 124 -11.54 -8.99 -3.34
C SER A 124 -10.85 -10.31 -3.03
N GLY A 125 -11.51 -11.15 -2.24
CA GLY A 125 -11.00 -12.45 -1.84
C GLY A 125 -10.00 -12.40 -0.69
N THR A 126 -9.52 -13.58 -0.31
CA THR A 126 -8.56 -13.76 0.78
C THR A 126 -7.38 -14.57 0.25
N VAL A 127 -6.18 -14.04 0.45
CA VAL A 127 -4.92 -14.75 0.16
C VAL A 127 -4.18 -15.06 1.46
N THR A 128 -3.39 -16.12 1.43
CA THR A 128 -2.52 -16.51 2.55
C THR A 128 -1.06 -16.32 2.19
N CYS A 129 -0.28 -15.80 3.14
CA CYS A 129 1.18 -15.71 3.10
C CYS A 129 1.75 -16.41 4.32
N GLY A 130 2.54 -17.47 4.10
CA GLY A 130 3.10 -18.28 5.18
C GLY A 130 2.02 -18.91 6.06
N GLY A 131 0.91 -19.35 5.46
CA GLY A 131 -0.21 -20.00 6.15
C GLY A 131 -1.16 -19.06 6.89
N SER A 132 -0.99 -17.73 6.81
CA SER A 132 -1.89 -16.76 7.46
C SER A 132 -2.40 -15.73 6.46
N SER A 133 -3.66 -15.34 6.63
CA SER A 133 -4.32 -14.29 5.86
C SER A 133 -4.30 -12.93 6.56
N ASN A 134 -3.51 -12.73 7.61
CA ASN A 134 -3.52 -11.49 8.41
C ASN A 134 -2.45 -10.51 7.93
N CYS A 135 -2.87 -9.35 7.41
CA CYS A 135 -2.01 -8.26 6.91
C CYS A 135 -2.12 -6.97 7.78
N GLY A 136 -2.40 -7.12 9.07
CA GLY A 136 -2.70 -6.01 9.97
C GLY A 136 -3.70 -6.40 11.03
N THR A 137 -3.96 -5.50 11.98
CA THR A 137 -5.04 -5.70 12.97
C THR A 137 -6.39 -5.60 12.26
N GLY A 138 -7.18 -6.68 12.28
CA GLY A 138 -8.50 -6.74 11.66
C GLY A 138 -8.51 -6.65 10.12
N SER A 139 -7.36 -6.85 9.46
CA SER A 139 -7.24 -6.75 8.00
C SER A 139 -6.82 -8.08 7.38
N THR A 140 -7.62 -8.57 6.43
CA THR A 140 -7.27 -9.75 5.63
C THR A 140 -6.41 -9.35 4.43
N CYS A 141 -5.40 -10.15 4.14
CA CYS A 141 -4.63 -10.07 2.92
C CYS A 141 -5.53 -10.48 1.74
N ASN A 142 -5.52 -9.69 0.68
CA ASN A 142 -6.25 -9.98 -0.56
C ASN A 142 -5.38 -9.83 -1.82
N TYR A 143 -4.10 -9.46 -1.65
CA TYR A 143 -3.13 -9.37 -2.73
C TYR A 143 -1.82 -10.01 -2.32
N LYS A 144 -1.24 -10.83 -3.20
CA LYS A 144 -0.02 -11.59 -2.97
C LYS A 144 0.91 -11.52 -4.18
N ILE A 145 2.20 -11.31 -3.94
CA ILE A 145 3.29 -11.52 -4.90
C ILE A 145 4.15 -12.66 -4.35
N THR A 146 4.52 -13.59 -5.23
CA THR A 146 5.46 -14.67 -4.92
C THR A 146 6.68 -14.57 -5.81
N SER A 147 7.76 -15.24 -5.43
CA SER A 147 8.90 -15.42 -6.33
C SER A 147 8.44 -15.99 -7.68
N PRO A 148 9.10 -15.61 -8.79
CA PRO A 148 8.88 -16.24 -10.09
C PRO A 148 9.18 -17.75 -10.07
#